data_AF-A0A8J5JR22-F1
#
_entry.id   AF-A0A8J5JR22-F1
#
_cell.length_a   1.000
_cell.length_b   1.000
_cell.length_c   1.000
_cell.angle_alpha   90.00
_cell.angle_beta   90.00
_cell.angle_gamma   90.00
#
_symmetry.space_group_name_H-M   'P 1'
#
loop_
_entity.id
_entity.type
_entity.pdbx_description
1 polymer ?
#
loop_
_entity_poly.entity_id
_entity_poly.type
_entity_poly.pdbx_seq_one_letter_code
_entity_poly.pdbx_strand_id
1 'polypeptide(L)'
;MYHPGMCWIPKHNKAYSDGGHWQEPQCMRATCVSYRSELYVEYATCGAVGGEPGCKTVQDLSLPYPSCCPAVSCPDLDPAALKGEEYGEFTNWIGDYYDQSTPIA
;
A
#
# COMPACT_ATOMS: atom_id res chain seq x y z
N MET A 1 28.06 8.29 24.36
CA MET A 1 27.79 9.27 23.29
C MET A 1 26.39 9.83 23.51
N TYR A 2 26.24 11.15 23.61
CA TYR A 2 24.97 11.83 23.90
C TYR A 2 24.36 12.30 22.57
N HIS A 3 23.14 11.86 22.25
CA HIS A 3 22.43 12.17 21.01
C HIS A 3 21.08 12.86 21.32
N PRO A 4 21.09 14.16 21.64
CA PRO A 4 19.87 14.87 22.01
C PRO A 4 18.93 14.97 20.80
N GLY A 5 17.64 14.73 21.01
CA GLY A 5 16.64 14.84 19.94
C GLY A 5 16.71 13.76 18.85
N MET A 6 17.41 12.65 19.12
CA MET A 6 17.58 11.54 18.17
C MET A 6 17.22 10.20 18.80
N CYS A 7 16.62 9.30 18.03
CA CYS A 7 16.38 7.93 18.46
C CYS A 7 17.67 7.12 18.36
N TRP A 8 18.21 6.71 19.50
CA TRP A 8 19.34 5.78 19.54
C TRP A 8 18.83 4.35 19.39
N ILE A 9 19.31 3.64 18.37
CA ILE A 9 18.95 2.25 18.09
C ILE A 9 20.15 1.35 18.41
N PRO A 10 20.16 0.66 19.57
CA PRO A 10 21.31 -0.14 20.00
C PRO A 10 21.68 -1.24 19.01
N LYS A 11 20.68 -1.90 18.40
CA LYS A 11 20.85 -2.97 17.42
C LYS A 11 21.67 -2.54 16.20
N HIS A 12 21.55 -1.28 15.79
CA HIS A 12 22.25 -0.72 14.64
C HIS A 12 23.49 0.09 15.04
N ASN A 13 23.69 0.30 16.35
CA ASN A 13 24.70 1.21 16.89
C ASN A 13 24.64 2.59 16.21
N LYS A 14 23.43 3.11 15.98
CA LYS A 14 23.17 4.31 15.18
C LYS A 14 22.07 5.17 15.78
N ALA A 15 22.25 6.48 15.72
CA ALA A 15 21.23 7.47 16.03
C ALA A 15 20.49 7.92 14.76
N TYR A 16 19.17 8.08 14.84
CA TYR A 16 18.32 8.62 13.78
C TYR A 16 17.72 9.95 14.25
N SER A 17 17.78 10.97 13.39
CA SER A 17 17.09 12.24 13.62
C SER A 17 15.57 12.07 13.56
N ASP A 18 14.83 13.04 14.10
CA ASP A 18 13.38 13.14 13.88
C ASP A 18 13.02 13.09 12.39
N GLY A 19 12.00 12.31 12.04
CA GLY A 19 11.61 11.96 10.67
C GLY A 19 12.53 10.95 9.96
N GLY A 20 13.68 10.61 10.55
CA GLY A 20 14.61 9.62 10.01
C GLY A 20 13.99 8.21 10.07
N HIS A 21 14.09 7.47 8.97
CA HIS A 21 13.54 6.13 8.86
C HIS A 21 14.58 5.11 8.41
N TRP A 22 14.33 3.85 8.72
CA TRP A 22 15.15 2.71 8.29
C TRP A 22 14.29 1.47 8.06
N GLN A 23 14.87 0.53 7.33
CA GLN A 23 14.26 -0.77 7.07
C GLN A 23 14.57 -1.72 8.23
N GLU A 24 13.54 -2.38 8.74
CA GLU A 24 13.67 -3.51 9.65
C GLU A 24 13.36 -4.82 8.89
N PRO A 25 13.77 -5.99 9.44
CA PRO A 25 13.42 -7.29 8.89
C PRO A 25 11.91 -7.47 8.71
N GLN A 26 11.54 -8.44 7.86
CA GLN A 26 10.13 -8.81 7.60
C GLN A 26 9.26 -7.68 7.01
N CYS A 27 9.83 -6.88 6.11
CA CYS A 27 9.12 -5.81 5.41
C CYS A 27 8.46 -4.80 6.36
N MET A 28 9.26 -4.22 7.25
CA MET A 28 8.79 -3.20 8.19
C MET A 28 9.64 -1.95 8.03
N ARG A 29 9.01 -0.77 8.17
CA ARG A 29 9.70 0.51 8.25
C ARG A 29 9.61 1.04 9.67
N ALA A 30 10.74 1.41 10.24
CA ALA A 30 10.80 2.12 11.50
C ALA A 30 11.13 3.59 11.25
N THR A 31 10.52 4.48 12.01
CA THR A 31 10.70 5.94 11.91
C THR A 31 10.92 6.51 13.29
N CYS A 32 11.95 7.33 13.45
CA CYS A 32 12.11 8.15 14.64
C CYS A 32 11.16 9.33 14.56
N VAL A 33 10.31 9.51 15.57
CA VAL A 33 9.34 10.61 15.62
C VAL A 33 9.42 11.32 16.96
N SER A 34 9.43 12.65 16.93
CA SER A 34 9.31 13.49 18.12
C SER A 34 7.86 13.90 18.32
N TYR A 35 7.30 13.58 19.48
CA TYR A 35 5.95 13.98 19.86
C TYR A 35 5.92 14.50 21.29
N ARG A 36 5.41 15.73 21.50
CA ARG A 36 5.31 16.40 22.81
C ARG A 36 6.61 16.38 23.62
N SER A 37 7.73 16.66 22.94
CA SER A 37 9.09 16.67 23.54
C SER A 37 9.61 15.30 23.99
N GLU A 38 8.96 14.21 23.57
CA GLU A 38 9.42 12.84 23.76
C GLU A 38 9.74 12.20 22.40
N LEU A 39 10.71 11.29 22.40
CA LEU A 39 11.15 10.57 21.21
C LEU A 39 10.55 9.17 21.20
N TYR A 40 9.98 8.79 20.07
CA TYR A 40 9.38 7.50 19.83
C TYR A 40 9.97 6.86 18.57
N VAL A 41 9.95 5.53 18.52
CA VAL A 41 10.17 4.79 17.28
C VAL A 41 8.81 4.25 16.86
N GLU A 42 8.29 4.78 15.77
CA GLU A 42 7.08 4.29 15.12
C GLU A 42 7.44 3.13 14.18
N TYR A 43 6.65 2.07 14.19
CA TYR A 43 6.80 0.92 13.31
C TYR A 43 5.61 0.80 12.37
N ALA A 44 5.87 0.83 11.08
CA ALA A 44 4.87 0.59 10.02
C ALA A 44 5.11 -0.79 9.41
N THR A 45 4.11 -1.68 9.55
CA THR A 45 4.09 -3.01 8.95
C THR A 45 3.15 -3.04 7.74
N CYS A 46 3.15 -4.17 7.04
CA CYS A 46 2.20 -4.39 5.95
C CYS A 46 0.78 -4.60 6.47
N GLY A 47 -0.20 -4.12 5.71
CA GLY A 47 -1.61 -4.45 5.95
C GLY A 47 -1.89 -5.94 5.72
N ALA A 48 -2.92 -6.45 6.39
CA ALA A 48 -3.42 -7.80 6.12
C ALA A 48 -4.06 -7.85 4.73
N VAL A 49 -3.76 -8.90 3.96
CA VAL A 49 -4.35 -9.14 2.65
C VAL A 49 -5.00 -10.53 2.60
N GLY A 50 -6.13 -10.62 1.91
CA GLY A 50 -6.83 -11.87 1.63
C GLY A 50 -7.23 -11.90 0.16
N GLY A 51 -6.95 -13.02 -0.51
CA GLY A 51 -7.35 -13.23 -1.90
C GLY A 51 -8.61 -14.09 -1.98
N GLU A 52 -9.45 -13.81 -2.97
CA GLU A 52 -10.56 -14.68 -3.36
C GLU A 52 -10.06 -15.98 -4.01
N PRO A 53 -10.90 -17.02 -4.15
CA PRO A 53 -10.52 -18.25 -4.83
C PRO A 53 -9.93 -17.99 -6.22
N GLY A 54 -8.76 -18.59 -6.49
CA GLY A 54 -8.03 -18.40 -7.75
C GLY A 54 -6.97 -17.29 -7.70
N CYS A 55 -7.01 -16.39 -6.72
CA CYS A 55 -5.94 -15.41 -6.50
C CYS A 55 -4.80 -15.99 -5.64
N LYS A 56 -3.59 -15.46 -5.82
CA LYS A 56 -2.39 -15.82 -5.06
C LYS A 56 -1.82 -14.59 -4.37
N THR A 57 -1.34 -14.77 -3.14
CA THR A 57 -0.55 -13.74 -2.48
C THR A 57 0.88 -13.81 -3.00
N VAL A 58 1.39 -12.68 -3.50
CA VAL A 58 2.76 -12.51 -3.95
C VAL A 58 3.49 -11.55 -3.02
N GLN A 59 4.74 -11.86 -2.68
CA GLN A 59 5.55 -11.03 -1.80
C GLN A 59 7.02 -11.12 -2.20
N ASP A 60 7.70 -9.98 -2.24
CA ASP A 60 9.13 -9.89 -2.49
C ASP A 60 9.83 -9.15 -1.36
N LEU A 61 10.45 -9.91 -0.45
CA LEU A 61 11.17 -9.36 0.70
C LEU A 61 12.51 -8.69 0.34
N SER A 62 12.95 -8.75 -0.92
CA SER A 62 14.16 -8.06 -1.37
C SER A 62 13.94 -6.56 -1.59
N LEU A 63 12.68 -6.14 -1.75
CA LEU A 63 12.31 -4.75 -1.97
C LEU A 63 12.21 -3.97 -0.64
N PRO A 64 12.34 -2.63 -0.66
CA PRO A 64 12.09 -1.81 0.52
C PRO A 64 10.59 -1.73 0.82
N TYR A 65 10.24 -1.42 2.07
CA TYR A 65 8.87 -1.08 2.44
C TYR A 65 8.43 0.22 1.72
N PRO A 66 7.21 0.32 1.16
CA PRO A 66 6.11 -0.66 1.21
C PRO A 66 6.11 -1.68 0.07
N SER A 67 7.05 -1.61 -0.88
CA SER A 67 7.07 -2.47 -2.07
C SER A 67 7.29 -3.96 -1.76
N CYS A 68 7.86 -4.30 -0.61
CA CYS A 68 7.97 -5.68 -0.15
C CYS A 68 6.69 -6.25 0.49
N CYS A 69 5.62 -5.45 0.58
CA CYS A 69 4.39 -5.91 1.20
C CYS A 69 3.67 -6.95 0.32
N PRO A 70 2.95 -7.89 0.94
CA PRO A 70 2.20 -8.88 0.19
C PRO A 70 1.11 -8.18 -0.62
N ALA A 71 1.00 -8.56 -1.90
CA ALA A 71 -0.04 -8.11 -2.80
C ALA A 71 -0.85 -9.33 -3.29
N VAL A 72 -2.12 -9.12 -3.61
CA VAL A 72 -2.97 -10.16 -4.20
C VAL A 72 -2.81 -10.08 -5.71
N SER A 73 -2.30 -11.16 -6.31
CA SER A 73 -2.26 -11.36 -7.76
C SER A 73 -3.39 -12.30 -8.14
N CYS A 74 -4.40 -11.75 -8.81
CA CYS A 74 -5.50 -12.52 -9.38
C CYS A 74 -5.23 -12.77 -10.86
N PRO A 75 -5.71 -13.91 -11.42
CA PRO A 75 -5.80 -14.04 -12.86
C PRO A 75 -6.66 -12.91 -13.41
N ASP A 76 -6.32 -12.43 -14.60
CA ASP A 76 -7.19 -11.48 -15.30
C ASP A 76 -8.57 -12.12 -15.48
N LEU A 77 -9.61 -11.34 -15.15
CA LEU A 77 -10.97 -11.76 -15.44
C LEU A 77 -11.08 -11.94 -16.96
N ASP A 78 -11.60 -13.09 -17.38
CA ASP A 78 -11.95 -13.30 -18.78
C ASP A 78 -12.95 -12.20 -19.17
N PRO A 79 -12.65 -11.32 -20.14
CA PRO A 79 -13.60 -10.30 -20.58
C PRO A 79 -14.92 -10.90 -21.10
N ALA A 80 -14.93 -12.18 -21.49
CA ALA A 80 -16.15 -12.89 -21.82
C ALA A 80 -17.05 -13.18 -20.60
N ALA A 81 -16.49 -13.25 -19.38
CA ALA A 81 -17.26 -13.39 -18.14
C ALA A 81 -18.01 -12.10 -17.77
N LEU A 82 -17.62 -10.95 -18.32
CA LEU A 82 -18.35 -9.68 -18.21
C LEU A 82 -19.52 -9.57 -19.20
N LYS A 83 -19.88 -10.65 -19.91
CA LYS A 83 -21.01 -10.63 -20.87
C LYS A 83 -22.24 -11.24 -20.20
N GLY A 84 -23.25 -10.41 -19.95
CA GLY A 84 -24.55 -10.80 -19.43
C GLY A 84 -25.59 -9.70 -19.67
N GLU A 85 -26.87 -10.04 -19.56
CA GLU A 85 -27.97 -9.08 -19.72
C GLU A 85 -27.80 -7.86 -18.80
N GLU A 86 -27.38 -8.07 -17.56
CA GLU A 86 -27.11 -7.01 -16.57
C GLU A 86 -25.97 -6.07 -16.99
N TYR A 87 -24.88 -6.60 -17.55
CA TYR A 87 -23.79 -5.77 -18.09
C TYR A 87 -24.25 -4.98 -19.32
N GLY A 88 -25.08 -5.60 -20.17
CA GLY A 88 -25.69 -4.96 -21.33
C GLY A 88 -26.58 -3.78 -20.93
N GLU A 89 -27.51 -3.99 -19.99
CA GLU A 89 -28.38 -2.94 -19.45
C GLU A 89 -27.57 -1.78 -18.84
N PHE A 90 -26.54 -2.09 -18.06
CA PHE A 90 -25.65 -1.07 -17.50
C PHE A 90 -24.93 -0.26 -18.57
N THR A 91 -24.34 -0.92 -19.59
CA THR A 91 -23.65 -0.21 -20.67
C THR A 91 -24.58 0.60 -21.56
N ASN A 92 -25.81 0.11 -21.80
CA ASN A 92 -26.83 0.85 -22.53
C ASN A 92 -27.27 2.08 -21.74
N TRP A 93 -27.50 1.94 -20.43
CA TRP A 93 -27.84 3.07 -19.57
C TRP A 93 -26.73 4.14 -19.53
N ILE A 94 -25.45 3.74 -19.46
CA ILE A 94 -24.33 4.68 -19.55
C ILE A 94 -24.34 5.42 -20.89
N GLY A 95 -24.51 4.71 -22.01
CA GLY A 95 -24.58 5.33 -23.34
C GLY A 95 -25.74 6.33 -23.45
N ASP A 96 -26.91 5.96 -22.94
CA ASP A 96 -28.10 6.82 -22.99
C ASP A 96 -27.94 8.08 -22.12
N TYR A 97 -27.25 8.01 -20.97
CA TYR A 97 -27.14 9.12 -20.03
C TYR A 97 -25.90 10.00 -20.20
N TYR A 98 -24.75 9.45 -20.58
CA TYR A 98 -23.48 10.19 -20.61
C TYR A 98 -23.08 10.63 -22.03
N ASP A 99 -23.38 9.87 -23.09
CA ASP A 99 -23.03 10.28 -24.45
C ASP A 99 -23.91 11.43 -24.98
N GLN A 100 -25.07 11.68 -24.35
CA GLN A 100 -25.91 12.85 -24.64
C GLN A 100 -25.37 14.17 -24.05
N SER A 101 -24.32 14.13 -23.23
CA SER A 101 -23.81 15.30 -22.49
C SER A 101 -22.64 16.03 -23.17
N THR A 102 -22.38 15.80 -24.45
CA THR A 102 -21.56 16.72 -25.25
C THR A 102 -22.46 17.73 -25.97
N PRO A 103 -22.70 18.93 -25.41
CA PRO A 103 -23.05 20.06 -26.26
C PRO A 103 -21.84 20.30 -27.18
N ILE A 104 -22.03 20.02 -28.47
CA ILE A 104 -21.15 20.48 -29.54
C ILE A 104 -21.09 22.00 -29.39
N ALA A 105 -19.91 22.51 -29.00
CA ALA A 105 -19.62 23.94 -28.95
C ALA A 105 -19.46 24.50 -30.37
#